data_AF-A0A6J7JD68-F1
#
_entry.id   AF-A0A6J7JD68-F1
#
_cell.length_a   1.000
_cell.length_b   1.000
_cell.length_c   1.000
_cell.angle_alpha   90.00
_cell.angle_beta   90.00
_cell.angle_gamma   90.00
#
_symmetry.space_group_name_H-M   'P 1'
#
loop_
_entity.id
_entity.type
_entity.pdbx_description
1 polymer ?
#
loop_
_entity_poly.entity_id
_entity_poly.type
_entity_poly.pdbx_seq_one_letter_code
_entity_poly.pdbx_strand_id
1 'polypeptide(L)'
;MSNRRNAAWAGQSADLRRRGYRDLAGAALAANSTGAVSGSWPTLVFLPMGKRAARSASASTPIDTGEQVPVVGLREPCPCGSGRRYKACHGKGPSGAQSSSRPFEGFASECDLVALRELVPSATAPLRLKDGRAVTLATVLPMAWPALVRQDGEIMLGLQVNTGTGDASRDLGSALELALATEPGNPVPPARDTSDAPRLQDLVDSAAPLVITVHEGFDFWVDAAEQTDEVNASLERANSYAHPTARLTSVEAAYWTQMGEKEHLRWVMPQEEELLLNALARLQAAEETSLGEGTRLVGMFRAQGLVAPVWDLPLGFGAAACEQPAADFGKRLATALADTSPLTDAERRARAGLTTRQVTLR
;
A
#
# COMPACT_ATOMS: atom_id res chain seq x y z
N MET A 1 11.92 24.00 14.10
CA MET A 1 12.61 22.71 14.55
C MET A 1 11.65 21.53 14.45
N SER A 2 10.33 21.69 13.87
CA SER A 2 9.20 20.76 13.68
C SER A 2 9.06 20.39 12.20
N ASN A 3 9.88 21.06 11.29
CA ASN A 3 9.76 20.84 9.83
C ASN A 3 10.90 19.95 9.33
N ARG A 4 12.06 19.72 10.14
CA ARG A 4 13.21 18.87 9.76
C ARG A 4 13.03 17.44 10.30
N ARG A 5 12.18 17.20 11.30
CA ARG A 5 11.88 15.86 11.87
C ARG A 5 10.75 15.18 11.11
N ASN A 6 9.97 15.90 10.30
CA ASN A 6 8.77 15.44 9.56
C ASN A 6 9.14 15.04 8.13
N ALA A 7 10.26 15.61 7.50
CA ALA A 7 10.88 15.21 6.21
C ALA A 7 11.73 13.95 6.38
N ALA A 8 12.13 13.62 7.61
CA ALA A 8 12.89 12.39 7.96
C ALA A 8 11.95 11.19 8.11
N TRP A 9 10.60 11.39 8.57
CA TRP A 9 9.51 10.40 8.67
C TRP A 9 9.02 9.98 7.28
N ALA A 10 8.83 10.87 6.20
CA ALA A 10 8.34 10.58 4.83
C ALA A 10 9.48 10.04 3.96
N GLY A 11 10.78 10.47 4.22
CA GLY A 11 12.01 10.07 3.49
C GLY A 11 12.52 8.70 3.93
N GLN A 12 12.24 8.18 5.15
CA GLN A 12 12.67 6.86 5.68
C GLN A 12 11.67 5.76 5.28
N SER A 13 10.36 6.07 5.00
CA SER A 13 9.31 5.07 4.68
C SER A 13 9.24 4.82 3.18
N ALA A 14 9.51 5.82 2.22
CA ALA A 14 9.46 5.67 0.74
C ALA A 14 10.81 5.18 0.21
N ASP A 15 11.99 5.54 0.84
CA ASP A 15 13.38 5.14 0.50
C ASP A 15 13.68 3.71 0.99
N LEU A 16 12.97 3.16 1.92
CA LEU A 16 13.17 1.78 2.43
C LEU A 16 12.36 0.77 1.60
N ARG A 17 11.34 1.25 0.82
CA ARG A 17 10.58 0.41 -0.15
C ARG A 17 11.41 0.11 -1.40
N ARG A 18 12.04 1.15 -1.85
CA ARG A 18 12.83 0.96 -3.10
C ARG A 18 14.10 0.17 -2.82
N ARG A 19 14.62 0.35 -1.58
CA ARG A 19 15.87 -0.36 -1.20
C ARG A 19 15.56 -1.75 -0.66
N GLY A 20 14.40 -1.98 0.07
CA GLY A 20 13.92 -3.29 0.60
C GLY A 20 13.46 -4.23 -0.52
N TYR A 21 12.86 -3.60 -1.65
CA TYR A 21 12.35 -4.43 -2.76
C TYR A 21 13.51 -4.88 -3.67
N ARG A 22 14.48 -3.98 -3.95
CA ARG A 22 15.68 -4.32 -4.75
C ARG A 22 16.55 -5.33 -4.01
N ASP A 23 16.54 -5.27 -2.71
CA ASP A 23 17.40 -6.18 -1.92
C ASP A 23 16.68 -7.51 -1.64
N LEU A 24 15.23 -7.48 -1.55
CA LEU A 24 14.43 -8.73 -1.46
C LEU A 24 14.45 -9.47 -2.79
N ALA A 25 14.55 -8.70 -3.93
CA ALA A 25 14.72 -9.30 -5.27
C ALA A 25 16.12 -9.90 -5.42
N GLY A 26 17.15 -9.27 -4.77
CA GLY A 26 18.55 -9.78 -4.76
C GLY A 26 18.69 -11.01 -3.88
N ALA A 27 18.03 -11.11 -2.72
CA ALA A 27 18.06 -12.26 -1.80
C ALA A 27 17.34 -13.48 -2.39
N ALA A 28 16.32 -13.32 -3.32
CA ALA A 28 15.55 -14.42 -3.96
C ALA A 28 16.29 -14.93 -5.20
N LEU A 29 17.11 -14.11 -5.96
CA LEU A 29 17.95 -14.54 -7.11
C LEU A 29 19.05 -15.48 -6.63
N ALA A 30 19.51 -15.42 -5.42
CA ALA A 30 20.52 -16.37 -4.88
C ALA A 30 19.86 -17.70 -4.49
N ALA A 31 18.52 -17.70 -4.28
CA ALA A 31 17.78 -18.93 -3.89
C ALA A 31 17.28 -19.68 -5.12
N ASN A 32 17.31 -19.09 -6.44
CA ASN A 32 16.71 -19.74 -7.61
C ASN A 32 17.79 -20.07 -8.64
N SER A 33 19.16 -19.88 -8.37
CA SER A 33 20.14 -20.19 -9.43
C SER A 33 20.64 -21.64 -9.28
N THR A 34 19.74 -22.61 -9.49
CA THR A 34 20.23 -23.89 -10.07
C THR A 34 19.52 -24.14 -11.41
N GLY A 35 19.76 -23.24 -12.46
CA GLY A 35 19.72 -23.81 -13.84
C GLY A 35 20.14 -22.74 -14.85
N ALA A 36 21.46 -22.49 -15.11
CA ALA A 36 22.38 -22.12 -16.20
C ALA A 36 21.62 -21.60 -17.43
N VAL A 37 21.69 -20.20 -17.70
CA VAL A 37 21.83 -19.79 -19.13
C VAL A 37 22.47 -18.40 -19.16
N SER A 38 23.78 -18.30 -19.48
CA SER A 38 24.82 -17.41 -20.02
C SER A 38 24.31 -16.62 -21.24
N GLY A 39 24.00 -15.27 -21.02
CA GLY A 39 24.22 -14.41 -22.23
C GLY A 39 24.41 -12.96 -21.81
N SER A 40 25.60 -12.42 -21.87
CA SER A 40 26.42 -11.21 -22.09
C SER A 40 25.57 -10.05 -22.63
N TRP A 41 25.36 -8.96 -21.75
CA TRP A 41 24.77 -7.65 -22.05
C TRP A 41 25.88 -6.64 -22.38
N PRO A 42 25.75 -5.62 -23.41
CA PRO A 42 26.69 -4.52 -23.72
C PRO A 42 26.35 -3.25 -22.93
N THR A 43 27.40 -2.51 -22.40
CA THR A 43 27.78 -1.26 -21.74
C THR A 43 27.25 -0.04 -22.51
N LEU A 44 26.20 0.73 -21.87
CA LEU A 44 25.79 2.07 -22.33
C LEU A 44 26.32 3.13 -21.37
N VAL A 45 27.16 4.11 -21.86
CA VAL A 45 27.68 5.48 -21.83
C VAL A 45 26.57 6.48 -21.50
N PHE A 46 26.62 7.18 -20.33
CA PHE A 46 26.05 8.29 -19.55
C PHE A 46 26.26 9.62 -20.29
N LEU A 47 25.09 10.30 -20.67
CA LEU A 47 25.19 11.78 -20.82
C LEU A 47 24.34 12.46 -19.76
N PRO A 48 24.73 13.74 -19.24
CA PRO A 48 24.22 14.52 -18.11
C PRO A 48 23.06 15.44 -18.52
N MET A 49 22.00 15.62 -17.54
CA MET A 49 20.86 16.36 -16.95
C MET A 49 21.04 17.87 -17.06
N GLY A 50 20.26 18.60 -17.86
CA GLY A 50 19.90 20.05 -17.86
C GLY A 50 18.59 20.31 -17.11
N LYS A 51 18.57 21.24 -16.06
CA LYS A 51 18.09 22.34 -15.22
C LYS A 51 16.60 22.62 -15.44
N ARG A 52 15.78 22.67 -14.27
CA ARG A 52 14.52 23.00 -13.61
C ARG A 52 13.98 24.36 -14.08
N ALA A 53 12.66 24.39 -14.36
CA ALA A 53 11.93 25.66 -14.16
C ALA A 53 10.57 25.38 -13.53
N ALA A 54 10.20 26.10 -12.39
CA ALA A 54 9.19 26.58 -11.43
C ALA A 54 7.85 26.88 -12.10
N ARG A 55 6.71 26.10 -11.56
CA ARG A 55 5.37 26.63 -11.90
C ARG A 55 4.41 26.36 -10.74
N SER A 56 3.67 27.46 -10.30
CA SER A 56 2.51 28.26 -9.86
C SER A 56 1.24 27.39 -9.74
N ALA A 57 0.76 27.15 -8.48
CA ALA A 57 -0.37 26.46 -7.82
C ALA A 57 -1.68 27.20 -8.07
N SER A 58 -2.52 26.70 -9.07
CA SER A 58 -3.95 27.09 -9.12
C SER A 58 -4.83 25.97 -8.54
N ALA A 59 -5.42 26.14 -7.35
CA ALA A 59 -6.49 25.63 -6.47
C ALA A 59 -7.71 25.16 -7.28
N SER A 60 -7.80 23.77 -7.57
CA SER A 60 -9.02 23.24 -8.21
C SER A 60 -9.86 22.49 -7.17
N THR A 61 -11.05 22.94 -6.88
CA THR A 61 -12.25 22.44 -6.17
C THR A 61 -12.62 21.02 -6.66
N PRO A 62 -12.80 19.97 -5.78
CA PRO A 62 -13.15 18.60 -6.21
C PRO A 62 -14.65 18.44 -6.46
N ILE A 63 -15.06 17.95 -7.69
CA ILE A 63 -16.41 17.57 -8.20
C ILE A 63 -16.72 16.14 -7.73
N ASP A 64 -17.87 15.82 -7.00
CA ASP A 64 -18.81 14.75 -6.60
C ASP A 64 -18.90 13.66 -7.68
N THR A 65 -18.52 12.33 -7.38
CA THR A 65 -18.46 10.90 -7.74
C THR A 65 -19.79 10.44 -8.36
N GLY A 66 -20.12 11.10 -9.56
CA GLY A 66 -21.02 10.40 -10.52
C GLY A 66 -21.19 11.23 -11.79
N GLU A 67 -20.27 12.27 -12.05
CA GLU A 67 -20.26 13.07 -13.30
C GLU A 67 -18.84 13.04 -13.90
N GLN A 68 -18.73 12.53 -15.14
CA GLN A 68 -17.52 12.51 -15.99
C GLN A 68 -16.51 13.58 -15.55
N VAL A 69 -15.36 13.14 -14.82
CA VAL A 69 -14.22 13.99 -14.41
C VAL A 69 -13.78 14.87 -15.59
N PRO A 70 -13.87 16.19 -15.45
CA PRO A 70 -13.48 17.13 -16.52
C PRO A 70 -12.04 16.90 -17.00
N VAL A 71 -11.89 16.85 -18.38
CA VAL A 71 -10.55 16.63 -18.99
C VAL A 71 -9.67 17.86 -18.73
N VAL A 72 -8.58 17.63 -17.92
CA VAL A 72 -7.59 18.71 -17.71
C VAL A 72 -6.27 18.31 -18.38
N GLY A 73 -5.27 19.29 -18.43
CA GLY A 73 -3.96 19.00 -19.04
C GLY A 73 -3.35 17.68 -18.53
N LEU A 74 -2.67 16.87 -19.43
CA LEU A 74 -2.15 15.51 -19.13
C LEU A 74 -1.20 15.56 -17.92
N ARG A 75 -0.53 16.67 -17.65
CA ARG A 75 0.41 16.72 -16.51
C ARG A 75 -0.21 17.49 -15.34
N GLU A 76 -1.49 17.92 -15.54
CA GLU A 76 -2.18 18.60 -14.41
C GLU A 76 -2.78 17.57 -13.44
N PRO A 77 -2.83 18.11 -12.10
CA PRO A 77 -3.47 17.19 -11.14
C PRO A 77 -4.87 16.78 -11.61
N CYS A 78 -5.09 15.54 -11.40
CA CYS A 78 -6.40 15.03 -11.87
C CYS A 78 -7.51 15.54 -10.94
N PRO A 79 -8.66 16.02 -11.61
CA PRO A 79 -9.74 16.66 -10.86
C PRO A 79 -10.58 15.63 -10.09
N CYS A 80 -10.17 14.39 -10.10
CA CYS A 80 -10.95 13.34 -9.41
C CYS A 80 -10.50 13.22 -7.95
N GLY A 81 -9.53 14.04 -7.66
CA GLY A 81 -9.15 14.09 -6.23
C GLY A 81 -8.13 13.00 -5.87
N SER A 82 -7.52 12.34 -6.97
CA SER A 82 -6.59 11.20 -6.76
C SER A 82 -5.20 11.70 -6.39
N GLY A 83 -4.96 13.03 -6.56
CA GLY A 83 -3.59 13.53 -6.28
C GLY A 83 -2.60 13.12 -7.36
N ARG A 84 -3.08 12.33 -8.49
CA ARG A 84 -2.24 11.91 -9.64
C ARG A 84 -2.40 12.90 -10.80
N ARG A 85 -1.29 12.77 -11.74
CA ARG A 85 -1.46 13.56 -12.98
C ARG A 85 -2.58 12.97 -13.86
N TYR A 86 -3.31 13.93 -14.57
CA TYR A 86 -4.51 13.55 -15.34
C TYR A 86 -4.17 12.44 -16.34
N LYS A 87 -2.99 12.37 -16.90
CA LYS A 87 -2.65 11.32 -17.88
C LYS A 87 -2.56 9.96 -17.18
N ALA A 88 -2.08 9.92 -16.01
CA ALA A 88 -1.86 8.66 -15.26
C ALA A 88 -3.14 8.21 -14.55
N CYS A 89 -4.16 9.08 -14.46
CA CYS A 89 -5.43 8.71 -13.79
C CYS A 89 -6.55 8.53 -14.82
N HIS A 90 -6.87 9.65 -15.62
CA HIS A 90 -8.02 9.62 -16.55
C HIS A 90 -7.56 10.02 -17.96
N GLY A 91 -6.14 10.16 -18.15
CA GLY A 91 -5.61 10.55 -19.48
C GLY A 91 -5.69 9.37 -20.46
N LYS A 92 -6.89 9.16 -21.10
CA LYS A 92 -7.15 8.04 -22.04
C LYS A 92 -5.85 7.59 -22.73
N GLY A 93 -5.05 6.53 -22.14
CA GLY A 93 -4.03 5.83 -22.96
C GLY A 93 -4.68 4.93 -24.03
N PRO A 94 -3.90 4.63 -25.21
CA PRO A 94 -4.36 3.99 -26.46
C PRO A 94 -5.17 2.72 -26.19
N SER A 95 -5.76 2.43 -24.91
CA SER A 95 -6.64 1.24 -24.87
C SER A 95 -7.80 1.49 -23.91
N GLY A 96 -8.39 2.74 -23.79
CA GLY A 96 -9.78 2.96 -23.33
C GLY A 96 -10.04 2.32 -21.97
N ALA A 97 -9.02 1.59 -21.20
CA ALA A 97 -9.40 1.10 -19.86
C ALA A 97 -8.86 2.08 -18.80
N GLN A 98 -9.78 2.84 -18.20
CA GLN A 98 -9.56 3.86 -17.15
C GLN A 98 -8.93 3.22 -15.91
N SER A 99 -7.57 3.39 -15.68
CA SER A 99 -6.92 3.06 -14.39
C SER A 99 -7.68 3.65 -13.20
N SER A 100 -8.34 2.62 -12.39
CA SER A 100 -9.15 3.03 -11.23
C SER A 100 -8.27 3.68 -10.15
N SER A 101 -8.62 4.78 -9.67
CA SER A 101 -7.90 5.48 -8.58
C SER A 101 -8.13 4.79 -7.23
N ARG A 102 -9.04 3.74 -7.17
CA ARG A 102 -9.31 2.92 -5.98
C ARG A 102 -9.52 1.45 -6.39
N PRO A 103 -8.44 0.84 -6.76
CA PRO A 103 -8.45 -0.46 -7.45
C PRO A 103 -9.14 -1.55 -6.62
N PHE A 104 -9.18 -1.31 -5.32
CA PHE A 104 -9.73 -2.43 -4.53
C PHE A 104 -11.13 -2.09 -4.02
N GLU A 105 -11.69 -0.93 -4.51
CA GLU A 105 -13.09 -0.64 -4.14
C GLU A 105 -14.01 -1.82 -4.45
N GLY A 106 -14.90 -2.24 -3.37
CA GLY A 106 -15.85 -3.37 -3.55
C GLY A 106 -15.42 -4.58 -2.71
N PHE A 107 -14.20 -4.49 -2.17
CA PHE A 107 -13.80 -5.61 -1.29
C PHE A 107 -14.25 -5.30 0.15
N ALA A 108 -14.76 -6.41 0.82
CA ALA A 108 -15.09 -6.22 2.25
C ALA A 108 -13.84 -5.84 3.04
N SER A 109 -12.67 -6.31 2.59
CA SER A 109 -11.41 -6.00 3.31
C SER A 109 -10.54 -5.05 2.49
N GLU A 110 -11.23 -4.02 1.90
CA GLU A 110 -10.50 -3.09 1.02
C GLU A 110 -9.33 -2.43 1.76
N CYS A 111 -9.59 -1.96 2.94
CA CYS A 111 -8.53 -1.23 3.66
C CYS A 111 -7.37 -2.16 4.02
N ASP A 112 -7.67 -3.40 4.35
CA ASP A 112 -6.56 -4.33 4.63
C ASP A 112 -5.74 -4.62 3.35
N LEU A 113 -6.40 -4.72 2.22
CA LEU A 113 -5.63 -4.97 0.99
C LEU A 113 -4.68 -3.80 0.70
N VAL A 114 -5.23 -2.57 0.96
CA VAL A 114 -4.34 -1.43 0.73
C VAL A 114 -3.19 -1.44 1.75
N ALA A 115 -3.50 -1.81 3.02
CA ALA A 115 -2.43 -1.87 4.03
C ALA A 115 -1.38 -2.93 3.67
N LEU A 116 -1.85 -4.11 3.25
CA LEU A 116 -0.88 -5.18 2.92
C LEU A 116 -0.03 -4.78 1.71
N ARG A 117 -0.64 -4.02 0.85
CA ARG A 117 0.13 -3.65 -0.35
C ARG A 117 1.13 -2.54 -0.03
N GLU A 118 0.74 -1.65 1.00
CA GLU A 118 1.58 -0.44 1.03
C GLU A 118 2.36 -0.38 2.35
N LEU A 119 1.90 -1.09 3.34
CA LEU A 119 2.45 -0.75 4.67
C LEU A 119 3.01 -2.00 5.35
N VAL A 120 2.38 -3.12 5.13
CA VAL A 120 2.69 -4.32 5.93
C VAL A 120 3.76 -5.13 5.18
N PRO A 121 4.80 -5.41 5.92
CA PRO A 121 5.96 -6.02 5.23
C PRO A 121 5.74 -7.51 4.95
N SER A 122 5.06 -8.17 6.00
CA SER A 122 4.99 -9.64 5.84
C SER A 122 3.64 -10.13 6.39
N ALA A 123 2.81 -10.57 5.40
CA ALA A 123 1.49 -11.09 5.80
C ALA A 123 0.91 -11.95 4.67
N THR A 124 -0.01 -12.87 5.11
CA THR A 124 -0.76 -13.66 4.10
C THR A 124 -2.25 -13.67 4.45
N ALA A 125 -2.98 -13.98 3.39
CA ALA A 125 -4.43 -14.14 3.63
C ALA A 125 -4.99 -15.11 2.58
N PRO A 126 -5.75 -16.11 3.14
CA PRO A 126 -6.43 -16.97 2.17
C PRO A 126 -7.47 -16.19 1.35
N LEU A 127 -7.52 -16.58 0.06
CA LEU A 127 -8.48 -15.93 -0.85
C LEU A 127 -9.19 -16.99 -1.70
N ARG A 128 -10.50 -16.82 -1.68
CA ARG A 128 -11.27 -17.85 -2.42
C ARG A 128 -11.74 -17.29 -3.77
N LEU A 129 -11.47 -18.19 -4.79
CA LEU A 129 -11.98 -17.78 -6.13
C LEU A 129 -13.47 -18.08 -6.26
N LYS A 130 -14.10 -17.47 -7.23
CA LYS A 130 -15.55 -17.65 -7.39
C LYS A 130 -15.87 -19.09 -7.80
N ASP A 131 -14.92 -19.75 -8.38
CA ASP A 131 -15.21 -21.15 -8.77
C ASP A 131 -14.83 -22.12 -7.65
N GLY A 132 -14.41 -21.58 -6.44
CA GLY A 132 -14.32 -22.43 -5.22
C GLY A 132 -12.84 -22.74 -4.91
N ARG A 133 -11.93 -22.51 -5.81
CA ARG A 133 -10.50 -22.80 -5.54
C ARG A 133 -9.92 -21.79 -4.53
N ALA A 134 -8.93 -22.35 -3.82
CA ALA A 134 -8.29 -21.48 -2.80
C ALA A 134 -6.91 -21.01 -3.31
N VAL A 135 -6.70 -19.73 -3.07
CA VAL A 135 -5.36 -19.18 -3.35
C VAL A 135 -4.92 -18.36 -2.15
N THR A 136 -3.60 -18.04 -2.13
CA THR A 136 -3.11 -17.26 -0.98
C THR A 136 -2.58 -15.90 -1.46
N LEU A 137 -3.10 -14.91 -0.76
CA LEU A 137 -2.52 -13.57 -0.98
C LEU A 137 -1.34 -13.37 -0.03
N ALA A 138 -0.31 -12.78 -0.58
CA ALA A 138 0.87 -12.47 0.26
C ALA A 138 1.31 -11.03 -0.02
N THR A 139 1.84 -10.40 1.14
CA THR A 139 2.25 -9.00 0.93
C THR A 139 3.31 -8.93 -0.18
N VAL A 140 4.29 -9.89 -0.12
CA VAL A 140 5.33 -9.88 -1.17
C VAL A 140 5.83 -11.31 -1.35
N LEU A 141 6.05 -11.59 -2.60
CA LEU A 141 6.65 -12.91 -2.91
C LEU A 141 8.14 -12.76 -3.22
N PRO A 142 8.87 -13.89 -3.17
CA PRO A 142 10.29 -13.78 -3.53
C PRO A 142 10.48 -13.09 -4.90
N MET A 143 11.39 -12.13 -4.83
CA MET A 143 11.75 -11.34 -6.04
C MET A 143 10.59 -10.45 -6.44
N ALA A 144 9.62 -10.47 -5.54
CA ALA A 144 8.43 -9.62 -5.77
C ALA A 144 7.67 -10.00 -7.03
N TRP A 145 7.64 -11.36 -7.26
CA TRP A 145 6.80 -11.82 -8.37
C TRP A 145 5.32 -11.53 -8.10
N PRO A 146 4.61 -11.36 -9.19
CA PRO A 146 3.17 -11.11 -8.99
C PRO A 146 2.43 -12.37 -8.55
N ALA A 147 2.96 -13.49 -9.06
CA ALA A 147 2.33 -14.77 -8.60
C ALA A 147 3.38 -15.88 -8.63
N LEU A 148 3.11 -16.87 -7.71
CA LEU A 148 3.95 -18.08 -7.66
C LEU A 148 3.07 -19.32 -7.52
N VAL A 149 3.33 -20.30 -8.52
CA VAL A 149 2.63 -21.60 -8.39
C VAL A 149 3.62 -22.60 -7.77
N ARG A 150 3.24 -22.97 -6.56
CA ARG A 150 4.17 -23.88 -5.84
C ARG A 150 4.16 -25.28 -6.46
N GLN A 151 5.08 -26.10 -5.88
CA GLN A 151 5.21 -27.47 -6.46
C GLN A 151 3.94 -28.29 -6.24
N ASP A 152 3.32 -27.96 -5.13
CA ASP A 152 2.10 -28.75 -4.83
C ASP A 152 0.87 -28.13 -5.49
N GLY A 153 1.10 -27.10 -6.30
CA GLY A 153 -0.02 -26.56 -7.12
C GLY A 153 -0.66 -25.36 -6.44
N GLU A 154 -0.26 -25.07 -5.18
CA GLU A 154 -0.85 -23.89 -4.53
C GLU A 154 -0.43 -22.60 -5.25
N ILE A 155 -1.43 -21.71 -5.40
CA ILE A 155 -1.13 -20.42 -6.07
C ILE A 155 -1.07 -19.32 -5.00
N MET A 156 0.06 -18.57 -5.08
CA MET A 156 0.18 -17.38 -4.22
C MET A 156 0.26 -16.11 -5.08
N LEU A 157 -0.47 -15.12 -4.59
CA LEU A 157 -0.45 -13.83 -5.31
C LEU A 157 0.27 -12.80 -4.43
N GLY A 158 1.25 -12.05 -5.12
CA GLY A 158 1.97 -10.99 -4.38
C GLY A 158 1.36 -9.62 -4.61
N LEU A 159 1.20 -8.91 -3.50
CA LEU A 159 0.57 -7.57 -3.62
C LEU A 159 1.63 -6.52 -3.92
N GLN A 160 2.82 -6.76 -3.35
CA GLN A 160 3.89 -5.76 -3.57
C GLN A 160 4.81 -6.25 -4.68
N VAL A 161 4.69 -5.52 -5.82
CA VAL A 161 5.44 -5.97 -7.01
C VAL A 161 6.35 -4.81 -7.45
N ASN A 162 7.33 -5.16 -8.34
CA ASN A 162 8.34 -4.15 -8.74
C ASN A 162 7.79 -3.25 -9.85
N THR A 163 6.93 -3.95 -10.65
CA THR A 163 6.37 -3.14 -11.75
C THR A 163 4.86 -3.41 -11.86
N GLY A 164 4.12 -2.24 -12.02
CA GLY A 164 2.66 -2.36 -12.21
C GLY A 164 2.18 -1.44 -13.35
N THR A 165 0.93 -1.74 -13.75
CA THR A 165 0.40 -0.98 -14.91
C THR A 165 -0.44 0.22 -14.43
N GLY A 166 -0.42 0.40 -13.04
CA GLY A 166 -1.16 1.58 -12.56
C GLY A 166 -2.55 1.20 -12.03
N ASP A 167 -3.02 -0.04 -12.27
CA ASP A 167 -4.28 -0.56 -11.69
C ASP A 167 -3.98 -1.89 -10.99
N ALA A 168 -3.80 -1.78 -9.67
CA ALA A 168 -3.33 -2.95 -8.90
C ALA A 168 -4.33 -4.11 -8.96
N SER A 169 -5.58 -3.80 -8.99
CA SER A 169 -6.55 -4.91 -9.05
C SER A 169 -6.45 -5.65 -10.38
N ARG A 170 -6.31 -4.97 -11.44
CA ARG A 170 -6.19 -5.66 -12.75
C ARG A 170 -4.85 -6.39 -12.87
N ASP A 171 -3.88 -5.72 -12.31
CA ASP A 171 -2.60 -6.45 -12.32
C ASP A 171 -2.72 -7.80 -11.59
N LEU A 172 -3.41 -7.73 -10.48
CA LEU A 172 -3.57 -9.02 -9.75
C LEU A 172 -4.48 -9.98 -10.52
N GLY A 173 -5.53 -9.42 -11.13
CA GLY A 173 -6.39 -10.28 -11.95
C GLY A 173 -5.61 -10.98 -13.07
N SER A 174 -4.79 -10.17 -13.75
CA SER A 174 -3.97 -10.76 -14.83
C SER A 174 -3.03 -11.83 -14.27
N ALA A 175 -2.36 -11.53 -13.19
CA ALA A 175 -1.45 -12.51 -12.57
C ALA A 175 -2.18 -13.80 -12.19
N LEU A 176 -3.32 -13.64 -11.64
CA LEU A 176 -4.08 -14.85 -11.25
C LEU A 176 -4.46 -15.69 -12.49
N GLU A 177 -4.94 -15.08 -13.55
CA GLU A 177 -5.30 -15.87 -14.76
C GLU A 177 -4.06 -16.60 -15.31
N LEU A 178 -2.98 -15.89 -15.27
CA LEU A 178 -1.77 -16.56 -15.81
C LEU A 178 -1.32 -17.69 -14.86
N ALA A 179 -1.43 -17.40 -13.63
CA ALA A 179 -1.03 -18.45 -12.67
C ALA A 179 -1.89 -19.72 -12.84
N LEU A 180 -3.13 -19.55 -13.15
CA LEU A 180 -4.00 -20.73 -13.29
C LEU A 180 -3.56 -21.57 -14.49
N ALA A 181 -2.83 -20.99 -15.41
CA ALA A 181 -2.38 -21.74 -16.60
C ALA A 181 -0.91 -22.15 -16.44
N THR A 182 -0.32 -21.76 -15.35
CA THR A 182 1.13 -21.98 -15.18
C THR A 182 1.36 -23.33 -14.49
N GLU A 183 2.45 -24.01 -14.96
CA GLU A 183 2.78 -25.32 -14.34
C GLU A 183 3.32 -25.12 -12.92
N PRO A 184 3.01 -26.07 -11.99
CA PRO A 184 3.55 -26.00 -10.62
C PRO A 184 5.07 -25.87 -10.61
N GLY A 185 5.51 -24.99 -9.61
CA GLY A 185 6.98 -24.80 -9.44
C GLY A 185 7.48 -23.57 -10.19
N ASN A 186 6.54 -22.88 -10.86
CA ASN A 186 7.06 -21.76 -11.68
C ASN A 186 6.40 -20.44 -11.23
N PRO A 187 7.22 -19.36 -11.29
CA PRO A 187 6.65 -18.03 -11.02
C PRO A 187 5.95 -17.45 -12.24
N VAL A 188 5.15 -16.37 -11.92
CA VAL A 188 4.48 -15.63 -13.02
C VAL A 188 5.11 -14.22 -13.07
N PRO A 189 5.72 -13.88 -14.27
CA PRO A 189 6.33 -12.55 -14.39
C PRO A 189 5.27 -11.45 -14.54
N PRO A 190 5.69 -10.15 -14.22
CA PRO A 190 4.70 -9.08 -14.38
C PRO A 190 4.29 -8.88 -15.84
N ALA A 191 2.98 -8.61 -15.99
CA ALA A 191 2.50 -8.34 -17.37
C ALA A 191 2.73 -6.87 -17.73
N ARG A 192 3.04 -6.63 -19.04
CA ARG A 192 3.34 -5.25 -19.47
C ARG A 192 2.05 -4.48 -19.76
N ASP A 193 0.96 -5.29 -20.06
CA ASP A 193 -0.34 -4.65 -20.35
C ASP A 193 -1.48 -5.48 -19.74
N THR A 194 -2.27 -4.68 -18.96
CA THR A 194 -3.37 -5.44 -18.30
C THR A 194 -4.70 -4.76 -18.58
N SER A 195 -4.70 -4.05 -19.65
CA SER A 195 -5.91 -3.23 -19.89
C SER A 195 -7.12 -4.12 -20.17
N ASP A 196 -6.89 -5.45 -20.62
CA ASP A 196 -8.05 -6.33 -20.93
C ASP A 196 -8.24 -7.38 -19.85
N ALA A 197 -7.32 -7.23 -18.84
CA ALA A 197 -7.46 -8.24 -17.77
C ALA A 197 -8.65 -7.92 -16.86
N PRO A 198 -9.29 -9.02 -16.39
CA PRO A 198 -10.36 -8.75 -15.41
C PRO A 198 -9.80 -8.15 -14.10
N ARG A 199 -10.66 -7.43 -13.41
CA ARG A 199 -10.25 -7.05 -12.03
C ARG A 199 -10.25 -8.28 -11.11
N LEU A 200 -9.48 -8.11 -10.10
CA LEU A 200 -9.44 -9.23 -9.14
C LEU A 200 -10.82 -9.51 -8.55
N GLN A 201 -11.60 -8.47 -8.32
CA GLN A 201 -12.94 -8.65 -7.71
C GLN A 201 -13.85 -9.49 -8.61
N ASP A 202 -13.50 -9.47 -9.89
CA ASP A 202 -14.36 -10.26 -10.80
C ASP A 202 -14.03 -11.76 -10.68
N LEU A 203 -12.99 -12.05 -10.03
CA LEU A 203 -12.56 -13.47 -10.05
C LEU A 203 -12.70 -14.09 -8.66
N VAL A 204 -12.87 -13.20 -7.63
CA VAL A 204 -12.83 -13.79 -6.28
C VAL A 204 -14.11 -13.37 -5.54
N ASP A 205 -14.32 -14.05 -4.35
CA ASP A 205 -15.44 -13.63 -3.48
C ASP A 205 -15.04 -12.37 -2.70
N SER A 206 -15.28 -11.16 -3.27
CA SER A 206 -14.78 -9.89 -2.71
C SER A 206 -15.63 -9.44 -1.52
N ALA A 207 -16.71 -10.13 -1.27
CA ALA A 207 -17.58 -9.76 -0.13
C ALA A 207 -17.14 -10.49 1.15
N ALA A 208 -16.34 -11.56 0.94
CA ALA A 208 -15.87 -12.29 2.13
C ALA A 208 -14.64 -11.57 2.73
N PRO A 209 -14.72 -11.29 4.13
CA PRO A 209 -13.56 -10.63 4.74
C PRO A 209 -12.31 -11.53 4.72
N LEU A 210 -11.20 -10.86 4.54
CA LEU A 210 -9.94 -11.63 4.56
C LEU A 210 -9.53 -11.93 6.00
N VAL A 211 -9.09 -13.19 6.18
CA VAL A 211 -8.42 -13.51 7.47
C VAL A 211 -6.90 -13.30 7.29
N ILE A 212 -6.36 -12.22 7.96
CA ILE A 212 -4.96 -11.80 7.73
C ILE A 212 -4.07 -12.40 8.82
N THR A 213 -2.96 -12.94 8.31
CA THR A 213 -1.94 -13.39 9.26
C THR A 213 -0.65 -12.59 9.03
N VAL A 214 -0.26 -11.85 10.13
CA VAL A 214 1.01 -11.10 10.03
C VAL A 214 2.14 -11.98 10.57
N HIS A 215 3.22 -11.93 9.77
CA HIS A 215 4.35 -12.81 10.15
C HIS A 215 5.53 -11.95 10.61
N GLU A 216 6.36 -12.62 11.46
CA GLU A 216 7.58 -11.91 11.90
C GLU A 216 8.60 -11.80 10.76
N GLY A 217 8.52 -12.65 9.91
CA GLY A 217 9.46 -12.67 8.76
C GLY A 217 8.82 -13.37 7.55
N PHE A 218 9.61 -13.97 6.71
CA PHE A 218 9.06 -14.45 5.41
C PHE A 218 9.17 -15.97 5.36
N ASP A 219 9.03 -16.58 6.48
CA ASP A 219 9.17 -18.05 6.54
C ASP A 219 8.07 -18.72 5.71
N PHE A 220 7.01 -17.99 5.45
CA PHE A 220 5.92 -18.59 4.66
C PHE A 220 6.32 -18.77 3.20
N TRP A 221 7.51 -18.28 2.73
CA TRP A 221 7.99 -18.45 1.33
C TRP A 221 8.39 -19.91 1.08
N VAL A 222 8.81 -20.54 2.07
CA VAL A 222 9.45 -21.84 1.79
C VAL A 222 8.61 -22.93 2.44
N ASP A 223 8.51 -23.99 1.59
CA ASP A 223 7.93 -25.21 2.20
C ASP A 223 9.02 -25.97 2.98
N ALA A 224 8.50 -26.62 4.06
CA ALA A 224 9.45 -27.34 4.94
C ALA A 224 10.30 -28.35 4.14
N ALA A 225 9.89 -28.76 3.00
CA ALA A 225 10.58 -29.80 2.22
C ALA A 225 11.61 -29.18 1.27
N GLU A 226 11.78 -27.85 1.23
CA GLU A 226 12.64 -27.18 0.22
C GLU A 226 13.66 -26.30 0.94
N GLN A 227 14.08 -26.72 2.21
CA GLN A 227 14.97 -25.83 2.98
C GLN A 227 16.44 -26.24 2.73
N THR A 228 17.13 -25.42 1.89
CA THR A 228 18.60 -25.58 1.72
C THR A 228 19.34 -24.43 2.40
N ASP A 229 20.71 -24.63 2.66
CA ASP A 229 21.50 -23.57 3.33
C ASP A 229 21.43 -22.25 2.54
N GLU A 230 21.38 -22.33 1.29
CA GLU A 230 21.29 -21.11 0.47
C GLU A 230 19.92 -20.43 0.62
N VAL A 231 18.87 -21.17 0.63
CA VAL A 231 17.52 -20.62 0.82
C VAL A 231 17.39 -20.00 2.21
N ASN A 232 18.07 -20.62 3.16
CA ASN A 232 17.99 -20.04 4.52
C ASN A 232 18.76 -18.72 4.61
N ALA A 233 19.89 -18.67 3.96
CA ALA A 233 20.64 -17.40 3.96
C ALA A 233 19.86 -16.28 3.27
N SER A 234 19.26 -16.60 2.17
CA SER A 234 18.42 -15.60 1.49
C SER A 234 17.24 -15.16 2.35
N LEU A 235 16.65 -16.11 3.03
CA LEU A 235 15.52 -15.74 3.90
C LEU A 235 15.99 -14.86 5.05
N GLU A 236 17.16 -15.17 5.60
CA GLU A 236 17.68 -14.32 6.69
C GLU A 236 17.90 -12.88 6.20
N ARG A 237 18.40 -12.78 5.02
CA ARG A 237 18.56 -11.42 4.47
C ARG A 237 17.21 -10.72 4.27
N ALA A 238 16.26 -11.50 3.76
CA ALA A 238 14.95 -10.89 3.56
C ALA A 238 14.31 -10.48 4.91
N ASN A 239 14.57 -11.29 5.95
CA ASN A 239 13.91 -11.01 7.25
C ASN A 239 14.47 -9.75 7.89
N SER A 240 15.64 -9.35 7.53
CA SER A 240 16.19 -8.12 8.12
C SER A 240 15.39 -6.88 7.69
N TYR A 241 14.50 -7.18 6.69
CA TYR A 241 13.69 -6.03 6.23
C TYR A 241 12.27 -6.11 6.78
N ALA A 242 12.01 -7.14 7.56
CA ALA A 242 10.65 -7.27 8.11
C ALA A 242 10.61 -6.61 9.50
N HIS A 243 10.13 -5.37 9.36
CA HIS A 243 9.99 -4.71 10.68
C HIS A 243 8.84 -5.33 11.48
N PRO A 244 9.08 -5.46 12.85
CA PRO A 244 7.97 -5.97 13.67
C PRO A 244 6.66 -5.23 13.39
N THR A 245 5.64 -6.08 13.21
CA THR A 245 4.34 -5.49 12.84
C THR A 245 3.21 -6.34 13.43
N ALA A 246 2.17 -5.64 13.91
CA ALA A 246 1.00 -6.37 14.40
C ALA A 246 -0.28 -5.65 13.97
N ARG A 247 -1.22 -6.53 13.62
CA ARG A 247 -2.55 -5.96 13.26
C ARG A 247 -3.40 -5.81 14.53
N LEU A 248 -4.00 -4.66 14.64
CA LEU A 248 -4.94 -4.54 15.79
C LEU A 248 -6.23 -5.31 15.50
N THR A 249 -6.96 -5.64 16.63
CA THR A 249 -8.22 -6.40 16.40
C THR A 249 -9.42 -5.55 16.81
N SER A 250 -9.16 -4.48 17.46
CA SER A 250 -10.31 -3.68 17.97
C SER A 250 -10.85 -2.77 16.86
N VAL A 251 -10.07 -2.52 15.84
CA VAL A 251 -10.56 -1.71 14.71
C VAL A 251 -10.05 -2.34 13.41
N GLU A 252 -10.69 -1.92 12.37
CA GLU A 252 -10.35 -2.54 11.06
C GLU A 252 -9.10 -1.86 10.46
N ALA A 253 -8.13 -2.64 9.98
CA ALA A 253 -7.00 -2.28 9.10
C ALA A 253 -6.08 -1.26 9.79
N ALA A 254 -5.90 -1.44 11.10
CA ALA A 254 -4.86 -0.66 11.81
C ALA A 254 -3.68 -1.57 12.17
N TYR A 255 -2.50 -0.98 11.82
CA TYR A 255 -1.31 -1.85 11.99
C TYR A 255 -0.24 -1.08 12.78
N TRP A 256 0.18 -1.72 13.80
CA TRP A 256 1.33 -1.21 14.58
C TRP A 256 2.63 -1.71 13.98
N THR A 257 3.62 -0.84 14.00
CA THR A 257 4.94 -1.29 13.51
C THR A 257 6.04 -0.54 14.26
N GLN A 258 7.08 -1.31 14.46
CA GLN A 258 8.25 -0.66 15.06
C GLN A 258 9.36 -0.52 14.01
N MET A 259 9.69 0.74 13.82
CA MET A 259 10.81 1.01 12.89
C MET A 259 11.97 1.65 13.67
N GLY A 260 13.01 0.79 13.88
CA GLY A 260 14.14 1.31 14.69
C GLY A 260 13.69 1.72 16.10
N GLU A 261 13.86 2.99 16.41
CA GLU A 261 13.55 3.41 17.81
C GLU A 261 12.20 4.12 17.87
N LYS A 262 11.49 3.95 16.74
CA LYS A 262 10.13 4.57 16.77
C LYS A 262 9.06 3.51 16.50
N GLU A 263 7.90 3.74 17.19
CA GLU A 263 6.72 2.92 16.87
C GLU A 263 5.63 3.79 16.25
N HIS A 264 4.85 3.05 15.36
CA HIS A 264 3.80 3.81 14.67
C HIS A 264 2.52 2.96 14.59
N LEU A 265 1.45 3.73 14.73
CA LEU A 265 0.19 3.12 14.28
C LEU A 265 -0.25 3.72 12.94
N ARG A 266 -0.33 2.85 11.95
CA ARG A 266 -0.81 3.27 10.61
C ARG A 266 -2.19 2.66 10.33
N TRP A 267 -3.10 3.57 10.04
CA TRP A 267 -4.52 3.13 10.08
C TRP A 267 -5.20 3.55 8.78
N VAL A 268 -5.45 2.50 7.94
CA VAL A 268 -6.10 2.79 6.64
C VAL A 268 -7.62 2.93 6.86
N MET A 269 -8.16 4.07 6.35
CA MET A 269 -9.57 4.33 6.66
C MET A 269 -10.39 4.41 5.36
N PRO A 270 -11.63 3.93 5.45
CA PRO A 270 -12.46 3.75 4.24
C PRO A 270 -13.13 5.06 3.82
N GLN A 271 -12.99 6.04 4.69
CA GLN A 271 -13.76 7.26 4.41
C GLN A 271 -13.12 8.03 3.26
N GLU A 272 -14.04 8.80 2.59
CA GLU A 272 -13.50 9.70 1.55
C GLU A 272 -12.52 10.72 2.16
N GLU A 273 -11.54 10.96 1.42
CA GLU A 273 -10.39 11.71 1.96
C GLU A 273 -10.83 13.07 2.51
N GLU A 274 -11.64 13.80 1.75
CA GLU A 274 -11.98 15.17 2.22
C GLU A 274 -12.79 15.12 3.52
N LEU A 275 -13.64 14.16 3.57
CA LEU A 275 -14.44 14.07 4.81
C LEU A 275 -13.57 13.63 6.00
N LEU A 276 -12.68 12.75 5.67
CA LEU A 276 -11.79 12.29 6.77
C LEU A 276 -10.89 13.43 7.24
N LEU A 277 -10.40 14.23 6.29
CA LEU A 277 -9.54 15.36 6.71
C LEU A 277 -10.33 16.38 7.52
N ASN A 278 -11.54 16.65 7.13
CA ASN A 278 -12.32 17.58 7.97
C ASN A 278 -12.53 17.06 9.38
N ALA A 279 -12.82 15.79 9.43
CA ALA A 279 -13.07 15.22 10.77
C ALA A 279 -11.79 15.23 11.62
N LEU A 280 -10.70 14.90 11.05
CA LEU A 280 -9.44 14.91 11.82
C LEU A 280 -9.06 16.35 12.20
N ALA A 281 -9.32 17.26 11.30
CA ALA A 281 -9.04 18.67 11.62
C ALA A 281 -9.87 19.15 12.83
N ARG A 282 -11.10 18.66 12.84
CA ARG A 282 -11.91 19.03 14.02
C ARG A 282 -11.32 18.44 15.30
N LEU A 283 -10.92 17.26 15.19
CA LEU A 283 -10.35 16.64 16.42
C LEU A 283 -9.00 17.28 16.76
N GLN A 284 -8.26 17.59 15.74
CA GLN A 284 -6.96 18.23 16.04
C GLN A 284 -7.16 19.60 16.68
N ALA A 285 -8.07 20.39 16.19
CA ALA A 285 -8.33 21.73 16.77
C ALA A 285 -8.82 21.61 18.22
N ALA A 286 -9.41 20.42 18.47
CA ALA A 286 -9.90 20.22 19.85
C ALA A 286 -8.87 19.45 20.69
N GLU A 287 -7.70 19.21 20.07
CA GLU A 287 -6.60 18.44 20.72
C GLU A 287 -7.08 17.07 21.18
N GLU A 288 -7.80 16.43 20.30
CA GLU A 288 -8.38 15.11 20.69
C GLU A 288 -7.91 14.04 19.70
N THR A 289 -6.74 14.26 19.08
CA THR A 289 -6.26 13.26 18.10
C THR A 289 -5.28 12.30 18.78
N SER A 290 -4.88 12.52 20.00
CA SER A 290 -3.89 11.67 20.69
C SER A 290 -4.50 10.31 21.04
N LEU A 291 -3.62 9.27 20.98
CA LEU A 291 -4.06 7.93 21.44
C LEU A 291 -3.54 7.63 22.84
N GLY A 292 -3.27 8.64 23.58
CA GLY A 292 -2.69 8.47 24.94
C GLY A 292 -1.42 9.32 25.11
N GLU A 293 -0.88 9.16 26.27
CA GLU A 293 0.30 10.00 26.61
C GLU A 293 1.46 9.74 25.64
N GLY A 294 1.95 10.92 25.07
CA GLY A 294 3.19 10.82 24.27
C GLY A 294 2.90 10.37 22.84
N THR A 295 1.54 10.31 22.48
CA THR A 295 1.21 9.91 21.10
C THR A 295 0.81 11.16 20.29
N ARG A 296 1.18 10.97 19.04
CA ARG A 296 0.88 12.17 18.24
C ARG A 296 0.55 11.75 16.79
N LEU A 297 -0.55 12.41 16.32
CA LEU A 297 -0.81 12.25 14.87
C LEU A 297 0.20 13.07 14.06
N VAL A 298 0.93 12.35 13.20
CA VAL A 298 2.10 13.07 12.64
C VAL A 298 1.90 13.27 11.13
N GLY A 299 0.93 12.58 10.63
CA GLY A 299 0.68 12.76 9.19
C GLY A 299 -0.17 11.62 8.63
N MET A 300 -0.14 11.60 7.25
CA MET A 300 -0.95 10.52 6.65
C MET A 300 -0.36 10.16 5.28
N PHE A 301 -0.62 8.90 4.94
CA PHE A 301 -0.31 8.45 3.57
C PHE A 301 -1.57 8.43 2.70
N ARG A 302 -1.27 8.73 1.37
CA ARG A 302 -2.31 8.45 0.36
C ARG A 302 -1.88 7.27 -0.52
N ALA A 303 -2.87 6.33 -0.54
CA ALA A 303 -2.52 5.21 -1.42
C ALA A 303 -3.79 4.47 -1.87
N GLN A 304 -3.76 4.18 -3.14
CA GLN A 304 -4.84 3.36 -3.75
C GLN A 304 -6.22 3.93 -3.42
N GLY A 305 -6.28 5.26 -3.48
CA GLY A 305 -7.61 5.91 -3.35
C GLY A 305 -8.04 6.05 -1.89
N LEU A 306 -7.11 5.64 -0.90
CA LEU A 306 -7.47 5.76 0.53
C LEU A 306 -6.37 6.51 1.27
N VAL A 307 -6.79 6.84 2.53
CA VAL A 307 -5.81 7.56 3.37
C VAL A 307 -5.51 6.73 4.62
N ALA A 308 -4.16 6.86 4.98
CA ALA A 308 -3.75 6.15 6.20
C ALA A 308 -3.10 7.14 7.18
N PRO A 309 -3.94 7.60 8.17
CA PRO A 309 -3.29 8.45 9.19
C PRO A 309 -2.25 7.66 10.00
N VAL A 310 -1.24 8.50 10.53
CA VAL A 310 -0.12 7.81 11.21
C VAL A 310 0.10 8.49 12.57
N TRP A 311 0.22 7.60 13.52
CA TRP A 311 0.51 8.12 14.87
C TRP A 311 1.92 7.67 15.28
N ASP A 312 2.69 8.65 15.84
CA ASP A 312 3.94 8.26 16.53
C ASP A 312 3.64 7.81 17.97
N LEU A 313 4.33 6.76 18.28
CA LEU A 313 4.13 6.21 19.64
C LEU A 313 5.49 6.10 20.34
N PRO A 314 5.43 6.25 21.70
CA PRO A 314 6.70 6.03 22.41
C PRO A 314 7.18 4.58 22.28
N LEU A 315 8.53 4.45 22.30
CA LEU A 315 9.07 3.08 22.24
C LEU A 315 8.57 2.26 23.44
N GLY A 316 8.13 1.03 23.14
CA GLY A 316 7.63 0.14 24.21
C GLY A 316 6.11 0.24 24.37
N PHE A 317 5.50 1.23 23.50
CA PHE A 317 4.03 1.36 23.62
C PHE A 317 3.35 0.03 23.32
N GLY A 318 3.84 -0.62 22.21
CA GLY A 318 3.37 -1.99 21.87
C GLY A 318 1.96 -1.98 21.25
N ALA A 319 1.69 -3.04 20.47
CA ALA A 319 0.40 -3.13 19.72
C ALA A 319 -0.77 -3.30 20.69
N ALA A 320 -0.59 -4.08 21.74
CA ALA A 320 -1.72 -4.35 22.66
C ALA A 320 -2.20 -3.07 23.34
N ALA A 321 -1.25 -2.19 23.60
CA ALA A 321 -1.64 -0.94 24.30
C ALA A 321 -2.37 0.02 23.37
N CYS A 322 -2.33 -0.30 22.03
CA CYS A 322 -3.05 0.57 21.07
C CYS A 322 -4.52 0.19 20.96
N GLU A 323 -4.89 -0.96 21.46
CA GLU A 323 -6.23 -1.49 21.11
C GLU A 323 -7.33 -0.59 21.69
N GLN A 324 -7.29 -0.38 22.91
CA GLN A 324 -8.43 0.40 23.47
C GLN A 324 -8.37 1.86 23.01
N PRO A 325 -7.24 2.49 22.99
CA PRO A 325 -7.21 3.89 22.53
C PRO A 325 -7.64 4.02 21.07
N ALA A 326 -7.24 3.08 20.27
CA ALA A 326 -7.70 3.14 18.86
C ALA A 326 -9.23 2.99 18.78
N ALA A 327 -9.81 2.09 19.53
CA ALA A 327 -11.30 1.97 19.52
C ALA A 327 -11.96 3.26 19.98
N ASP A 328 -11.40 3.85 21.06
CA ASP A 328 -11.99 5.10 21.55
C ASP A 328 -11.86 6.22 20.50
N PHE A 329 -10.65 6.24 19.95
CA PHE A 329 -10.51 7.26 18.89
C PHE A 329 -11.51 7.03 17.76
N GLY A 330 -11.69 5.78 17.37
CA GLY A 330 -12.71 5.51 16.33
C GLY A 330 -14.07 6.11 16.68
N LYS A 331 -14.48 6.04 17.92
CA LYS A 331 -15.79 6.62 18.30
C LYS A 331 -15.77 8.14 18.17
N ARG A 332 -14.71 8.74 18.58
CA ARG A 332 -14.63 10.22 18.42
C ARG A 332 -14.64 10.61 16.94
N LEU A 333 -13.87 9.82 16.25
CA LEU A 333 -13.82 10.13 14.81
C LEU A 333 -15.21 9.99 14.17
N ALA A 334 -15.89 8.99 14.55
CA ALA A 334 -17.24 8.82 13.97
C ALA A 334 -18.13 10.03 14.29
N THR A 335 -18.00 10.49 15.51
CA THR A 335 -18.79 11.68 15.85
C THR A 335 -18.36 12.88 15.00
N ALA A 336 -17.08 13.08 14.86
CA ALA A 336 -16.60 14.21 14.04
C ALA A 336 -17.02 14.05 12.57
N LEU A 337 -17.03 12.85 12.09
CA LEU A 337 -17.44 12.62 10.68
C LEU A 337 -18.91 12.96 10.47
N ALA A 338 -19.68 12.81 11.48
CA ALA A 338 -21.13 13.07 11.31
C ALA A 338 -21.42 14.58 11.33
N ASP A 339 -20.42 15.34 11.76
CA ASP A 339 -20.65 16.80 11.79
C ASP A 339 -20.39 17.41 10.40
N THR A 340 -21.48 18.07 9.85
CA THR A 340 -21.35 18.58 8.47
C THR A 340 -21.29 20.11 8.48
N SER A 341 -21.13 20.66 9.65
CA SER A 341 -21.05 22.14 9.70
C SER A 341 -19.71 22.60 9.08
N PRO A 342 -19.76 23.80 8.58
CA PRO A 342 -18.49 24.31 8.02
C PRO A 342 -17.40 24.38 9.10
N LEU A 343 -16.12 24.19 8.51
CA LEU A 343 -14.99 24.24 9.48
C LEU A 343 -14.82 25.66 10.04
N THR A 344 -14.50 25.71 11.32
CA THR A 344 -14.13 27.01 11.89
C THR A 344 -12.72 27.42 11.42
N ASP A 345 -12.34 28.65 11.83
CA ASP A 345 -10.99 29.11 11.41
C ASP A 345 -9.90 28.22 12.01
N ALA A 346 -10.07 27.87 13.26
CA ALA A 346 -9.06 26.98 13.88
C ALA A 346 -9.02 25.62 13.19
N GLU A 347 -10.14 25.09 12.82
CA GLU A 347 -10.19 23.77 12.14
C GLU A 347 -9.62 23.87 10.72
N ARG A 348 -9.82 24.99 10.06
CA ARG A 348 -9.24 25.13 8.70
C ARG A 348 -7.71 25.19 8.79
N ARG A 349 -7.26 25.91 9.81
CA ARG A 349 -5.79 25.94 9.98
C ARG A 349 -5.25 24.54 10.29
N ALA A 350 -5.96 23.82 11.17
CA ALA A 350 -5.55 22.43 11.44
C ALA A 350 -5.57 21.58 10.17
N ARG A 351 -6.56 21.77 9.43
CA ARG A 351 -6.64 20.97 8.19
C ARG A 351 -5.46 21.28 7.26
N ALA A 352 -5.17 22.59 7.11
CA ALA A 352 -4.03 22.96 6.24
C ALA A 352 -2.74 22.31 6.75
N GLY A 353 -2.58 22.23 8.07
CA GLY A 353 -1.38 21.57 8.63
C GLY A 353 -1.35 20.07 8.28
N LEU A 354 -2.47 19.43 8.36
CA LEU A 354 -2.50 17.97 8.06
C LEU A 354 -2.21 17.72 6.57
N THR A 355 -2.66 18.64 5.76
CA THR A 355 -2.47 18.43 4.31
C THR A 355 -0.97 18.58 3.95
N THR A 356 -0.32 19.44 4.66
CA THR A 356 1.11 19.64 4.33
C THR A 356 1.95 18.43 4.78
N ARG A 357 1.36 17.60 5.60
CA ARG A 357 2.11 16.43 6.10
C ARG A 357 1.59 15.15 5.45
N GLN A 358 1.05 15.32 4.20
CA GLN A 358 0.54 14.14 3.48
C GLN A 358 1.59 13.68 2.46
N VAL A 359 1.77 12.36 2.55
CA VAL A 359 2.71 11.76 1.57
C VAL A 359 1.95 10.72 0.73
N THR A 360 2.21 10.89 -0.66
CA THR A 360 1.55 9.91 -1.55
C THR A 360 2.50 8.75 -1.84
N LEU A 361 1.90 7.49 -1.50
CA LEU A 361 2.75 6.31 -1.78
C LEU A 361 2.50 5.78 -3.20
N ARG A 362 3.65 5.71 -4.00
CA ARG A 362 3.48 5.16 -5.36
C ARG A 362 4.21 3.82 -5.47
#